data_AF-A0A2N2NZV1-F1
#
_entry.id   AF-A0A2N2NZV1-F1
#
_cell.length_a   1.000
_cell.length_b   1.000
_cell.length_c   1.000
_cell.angle_alpha   90.00
_cell.angle_beta   90.00
_cell.angle_gamma   90.00
#
_symmetry.space_group_name_H-M   'P 1'
#
loop_
_entity.id
_entity.type
_entity.pdbx_description
1 polymer ?
#
loop_
_entity_poly.entity_id
_entity_poly.type
_entity_poly.pdbx_seq_one_letter_code
_entity_poly.pdbx_strand_id
1 'polypeptide(L)'
;MTTRAGLAGIVTGLISTMILYPLYAAWHNAYVHGGLAGSSGIFWMGAAVTAILMIGAGFLAARWSMFARPGRCAVLGGLAGGLAGTIVFCLWGAAAAGSTWPVLVCDKATSGGNCQPEQVEMIGAIVLQTLGMFLVLFLGGTGLGVVGGRLGGTRAGVATEEFVRSEPQMALNASITAVPASIVAAGIAAFIFPRLADSVGRLTGESAWSGTITMMPLAVALLLVLISHFALTLLVPHEVRQADHLCGLDEVKMGAYVGIGAAPFLMVLLLVIRADLLLNPLVLIALVICSGMSLKSVQTLYRVVLPKRASFPVPDNERQKVEASLFGTIANSHGPRLVILCTGCGLMMVLPLSVCVIAVLINLSGVPANLAFIRLSEIVWRLFLTQAWVSSAAVAGVIAVLSMIYLFYLKLGRWFSKRSAQVREGVLHS
;
A
#
# COMPACT_ATOMS: atom_id res chain seq x y z
N MET A 1 18.15 -1.12 -2.52
CA MET A 1 17.88 -2.56 -2.71
C MET A 1 16.40 -2.86 -2.92
N THR A 2 15.52 -2.43 -2.01
CA THR A 2 14.06 -2.53 -2.17
C THR A 2 13.52 -1.67 -3.31
N THR A 3 14.26 -0.62 -3.71
CA THR A 3 13.93 0.25 -4.84
C THR A 3 13.82 -0.53 -6.16
N ARG A 4 14.69 -1.52 -6.42
CA ARG A 4 14.65 -2.31 -7.66
C ARG A 4 13.47 -3.29 -7.67
N ALA A 5 13.19 -3.92 -6.53
CA ALA A 5 12.02 -4.77 -6.35
C ALA A 5 10.71 -3.96 -6.45
N GLY A 6 10.69 -2.76 -5.86
CA GLY A 6 9.59 -1.82 -5.98
C GLY A 6 9.39 -1.36 -7.43
N LEU A 7 10.47 -1.02 -8.14
CA LEU A 7 10.40 -0.67 -9.57
C LEU A 7 9.86 -1.82 -10.40
N ALA A 8 10.37 -3.04 -10.19
CA ALA A 8 9.87 -4.23 -10.87
C ALA A 8 8.36 -4.43 -10.61
N GLY A 9 7.93 -4.31 -9.36
CA GLY A 9 6.50 -4.38 -9.01
C GLY A 9 5.65 -3.29 -9.67
N ILE A 10 6.13 -2.04 -9.69
CA ILE A 10 5.42 -0.92 -10.33
C ILE A 10 5.29 -1.15 -11.83
N VAL A 11 6.41 -1.42 -12.51
CA VAL A 11 6.45 -1.62 -13.96
C VAL A 11 5.59 -2.83 -14.34
N THR A 12 5.70 -3.94 -13.63
CA THR A 12 4.86 -5.11 -13.91
C THR A 12 3.39 -4.84 -13.63
N GLY A 13 3.04 -4.11 -12.57
CA GLY A 13 1.65 -3.73 -12.29
C GLY A 13 1.05 -2.87 -13.40
N LEU A 14 1.81 -1.89 -13.92
CA LEU A 14 1.40 -1.05 -15.04
C LEU A 14 1.25 -1.85 -16.34
N ILE A 15 2.23 -2.70 -16.67
CA ILE A 15 2.17 -3.58 -17.85
C ILE A 15 0.98 -4.55 -17.75
N SER A 16 0.78 -5.16 -16.58
CA SER A 16 -0.34 -6.06 -16.32
C SER A 16 -1.67 -5.34 -16.52
N THR A 17 -1.77 -4.10 -16.03
CA THR A 17 -2.95 -3.26 -16.24
C THR A 17 -3.18 -2.97 -17.73
N MET A 18 -2.13 -2.61 -18.48
CA MET A 18 -2.22 -2.35 -19.92
C MET A 18 -2.63 -3.58 -20.74
N ILE A 19 -2.23 -4.79 -20.31
CA ILE A 19 -2.57 -6.04 -20.99
C ILE A 19 -3.95 -6.54 -20.59
N LEU A 20 -4.32 -6.49 -19.30
CA LEU A 20 -5.59 -7.02 -18.80
C LEU A 20 -6.76 -6.12 -19.15
N TYR A 21 -6.54 -4.81 -19.26
CA TYR A 21 -7.60 -3.85 -19.56
C TYR A 21 -8.32 -4.11 -20.90
N PRO A 22 -7.63 -4.25 -22.05
CA PRO A 22 -8.29 -4.53 -23.32
C PRO A 22 -9.03 -5.88 -23.30
N LEU A 23 -8.46 -6.89 -22.62
CA LEU A 23 -9.08 -8.21 -22.49
C LEU A 23 -10.39 -8.13 -21.70
N TYR A 24 -10.40 -7.36 -20.60
CA TYR A 24 -11.60 -7.14 -19.80
C TYR A 24 -12.63 -6.27 -20.54
N ALA A 25 -12.20 -5.22 -21.23
CA ALA A 25 -13.11 -4.35 -22.00
C ALA A 25 -13.76 -5.07 -23.18
N ALA A 26 -13.01 -5.88 -23.93
CA ALA A 26 -13.52 -6.64 -25.06
C ALA A 26 -14.43 -7.80 -24.65
N TRP A 27 -14.17 -8.40 -23.47
CA TRP A 27 -14.84 -9.63 -23.02
C TRP A 27 -15.40 -9.52 -21.61
N HIS A 28 -15.98 -8.37 -21.23
CA HIS A 28 -16.46 -8.15 -19.87
C HIS A 28 -17.46 -9.22 -19.44
N ASN A 29 -18.36 -9.65 -20.34
CA ASN A 29 -19.34 -10.71 -20.06
C ASN A 29 -18.65 -12.04 -19.72
N ALA A 30 -17.55 -12.38 -20.39
CA ALA A 30 -16.81 -13.61 -20.15
C ALA A 30 -16.02 -13.61 -18.83
N TYR A 31 -15.60 -12.43 -18.37
CA TYR A 31 -14.94 -12.24 -17.07
C TYR A 31 -15.93 -12.20 -15.91
N VAL A 32 -17.14 -11.67 -16.15
CA VAL A 32 -18.16 -11.46 -15.11
C VAL A 32 -18.99 -12.72 -14.83
N HIS A 33 -19.26 -13.57 -15.83
CA HIS A 33 -20.05 -14.80 -15.68
C HIS A 33 -19.20 -16.05 -15.39
N GLY A 34 -18.06 -15.87 -14.72
CA GLY A 34 -17.00 -16.86 -14.53
C GLY A 34 -17.46 -18.32 -14.54
N GLY A 35 -16.96 -19.10 -15.50
CA GLY A 35 -17.12 -20.56 -15.59
C GLY A 35 -18.50 -21.09 -16.00
N LEU A 36 -19.60 -20.41 -15.66
CA LEU A 36 -20.96 -20.95 -15.79
C LEU A 36 -21.60 -20.75 -17.17
N ALA A 37 -21.13 -19.78 -17.97
CA ALA A 37 -21.66 -19.48 -19.31
C ALA A 37 -20.79 -20.02 -20.48
N GLY A 38 -19.89 -20.98 -20.23
CA GLY A 38 -19.04 -21.57 -21.29
C GLY A 38 -17.81 -20.73 -21.72
N SER A 39 -17.54 -19.59 -21.08
CA SER A 39 -16.38 -18.72 -21.38
C SER A 39 -15.17 -18.95 -20.47
N SER A 40 -15.02 -20.14 -19.89
CA SER A 40 -13.96 -20.48 -18.92
C SER A 40 -12.55 -20.19 -19.44
N GLY A 41 -12.31 -20.40 -20.74
CA GLY A 41 -10.99 -20.21 -21.35
C GLY A 41 -10.44 -18.78 -21.25
N ILE A 42 -11.26 -17.74 -21.45
CA ILE A 42 -10.81 -16.34 -21.45
C ILE A 42 -10.48 -15.88 -20.03
N PHE A 43 -11.30 -16.25 -19.05
CA PHE A 43 -11.03 -15.97 -17.63
C PHE A 43 -9.72 -16.64 -17.18
N TRP A 44 -9.56 -17.94 -17.48
CA TRP A 44 -8.33 -18.67 -17.13
C TRP A 44 -7.10 -18.16 -17.89
N MET A 45 -7.26 -17.69 -19.13
CA MET A 45 -6.19 -17.03 -19.87
C MET A 45 -5.77 -15.73 -19.17
N GLY A 46 -6.72 -14.89 -18.75
CA GLY A 46 -6.43 -13.68 -17.99
C GLY A 46 -5.73 -13.97 -16.66
N ALA A 47 -6.21 -14.98 -15.93
CA ALA A 47 -5.60 -15.43 -14.68
C ALA A 47 -4.16 -15.95 -14.91
N ALA A 48 -3.95 -16.75 -15.96
CA ALA A 48 -2.64 -17.29 -16.31
C ALA A 48 -1.66 -16.19 -16.72
N VAL A 49 -2.09 -15.25 -17.57
CA VAL A 49 -1.28 -14.09 -17.98
C VAL A 49 -0.90 -13.25 -16.75
N THR A 50 -1.88 -12.94 -15.88
CA THR A 50 -1.61 -12.24 -14.62
C THR A 50 -0.59 -13.00 -13.79
N ALA A 51 -0.75 -14.32 -13.64
CA ALA A 51 0.14 -15.12 -12.83
C ALA A 51 1.58 -15.16 -13.39
N ILE A 52 1.73 -15.30 -14.71
CA ILE A 52 3.03 -15.25 -15.40
C ILE A 52 3.69 -13.90 -15.17
N LEU A 53 2.94 -12.80 -15.28
CA LEU A 53 3.47 -11.45 -15.04
C LEU A 53 3.90 -11.29 -13.59
N MET A 54 3.13 -11.74 -12.59
CA MET A 54 3.50 -11.66 -11.16
C MET A 54 4.74 -12.51 -10.83
N ILE A 55 4.86 -13.71 -11.42
CA ILE A 55 6.08 -14.52 -11.34
C ILE A 55 7.24 -13.77 -12.00
N GLY A 56 7.01 -13.15 -13.16
CA GLY A 56 7.98 -12.33 -13.88
C GLY A 56 8.49 -11.14 -13.04
N ALA A 57 7.60 -10.42 -12.33
CA ALA A 57 7.98 -9.38 -11.39
C ALA A 57 8.94 -9.91 -10.34
N GLY A 58 8.60 -11.05 -9.74
CA GLY A 58 9.43 -11.68 -8.72
C GLY A 58 10.81 -12.08 -9.25
N PHE A 59 10.84 -12.67 -10.45
CA PHE A 59 12.06 -13.07 -11.14
C PHE A 59 12.96 -11.87 -11.46
N LEU A 60 12.40 -10.81 -12.03
CA LEU A 60 13.12 -9.57 -12.34
C LEU A 60 13.64 -8.90 -11.06
N ALA A 61 12.82 -8.84 -10.01
CA ALA A 61 13.24 -8.30 -8.72
C ALA A 61 14.45 -9.04 -8.16
N ALA A 62 14.47 -10.38 -8.21
CA ALA A 62 15.61 -11.19 -7.77
C ALA A 62 16.85 -10.97 -8.66
N ARG A 63 16.68 -10.96 -9.99
CA ARG A 63 17.78 -10.81 -10.95
C ARG A 63 18.43 -9.43 -10.91
N TRP A 64 17.63 -8.37 -10.93
CA TRP A 64 18.12 -6.99 -10.86
C TRP A 64 18.74 -6.65 -9.53
N SER A 65 18.33 -7.34 -8.46
CA SER A 65 18.94 -7.15 -7.16
C SER A 65 20.23 -7.98 -6.97
N MET A 66 20.59 -8.83 -7.95
CA MET A 66 21.84 -9.60 -8.01
C MET A 66 22.14 -10.44 -6.75
N PHE A 67 21.13 -11.00 -6.11
CA PHE A 67 21.29 -11.76 -4.86
C PHE A 67 21.31 -13.27 -5.09
N ALA A 68 22.18 -13.97 -4.35
CA ALA A 68 22.27 -15.43 -4.36
C ALA A 68 21.48 -16.13 -3.23
N ARG A 69 21.10 -15.43 -2.16
CA ARG A 69 20.40 -16.07 -1.03
C ARG A 69 18.93 -16.35 -1.40
N PRO A 70 18.50 -17.62 -1.51
CA PRO A 70 17.18 -17.97 -2.02
C PRO A 70 16.03 -17.37 -1.18
N GLY A 71 16.20 -17.31 0.13
CA GLY A 71 15.21 -16.69 1.03
C GLY A 71 15.01 -15.19 0.77
N ARG A 72 16.08 -14.45 0.47
CA ARG A 72 15.99 -13.02 0.17
C ARG A 72 15.39 -12.77 -1.21
N CYS A 73 15.77 -13.57 -2.20
CA CYS A 73 15.18 -13.48 -3.53
C CYS A 73 13.67 -13.74 -3.47
N ALA A 74 13.24 -14.74 -2.70
CA ALA A 74 11.83 -14.98 -2.42
C ALA A 74 11.13 -13.77 -1.77
N VAL A 75 11.71 -13.16 -0.74
CA VAL A 75 11.11 -11.98 -0.07
C VAL A 75 11.00 -10.78 -1.01
N LEU A 76 12.05 -10.46 -1.76
CA LEU A 76 12.03 -9.35 -2.73
C LEU A 76 11.05 -9.63 -3.86
N GLY A 77 10.96 -10.88 -4.30
CA GLY A 77 9.99 -11.28 -5.29
C GLY A 77 8.56 -11.15 -4.78
N GLY A 78 8.30 -11.56 -3.54
CA GLY A 78 7.01 -11.39 -2.89
C GLY A 78 6.60 -9.91 -2.77
N LEU A 79 7.54 -9.04 -2.40
CA LEU A 79 7.30 -7.60 -2.36
C LEU A 79 6.96 -7.02 -3.74
N ALA A 80 7.71 -7.41 -4.77
CA ALA A 80 7.44 -6.95 -6.15
C ALA A 80 6.07 -7.44 -6.65
N GLY A 81 5.74 -8.72 -6.40
CA GLY A 81 4.46 -9.30 -6.80
C GLY A 81 3.26 -8.73 -6.04
N GLY A 82 3.38 -8.53 -4.72
CA GLY A 82 2.33 -7.87 -3.93
C GLY A 82 2.07 -6.43 -4.38
N LEU A 83 3.13 -5.68 -4.69
CA LEU A 83 3.01 -4.33 -5.23
C LEU A 83 2.37 -4.29 -6.62
N ALA A 84 2.76 -5.22 -7.50
CA ALA A 84 2.14 -5.36 -8.81
C ALA A 84 0.64 -5.70 -8.71
N GLY A 85 0.27 -6.67 -7.87
CA GLY A 85 -1.12 -7.04 -7.62
C GLY A 85 -1.96 -5.90 -7.05
N THR A 86 -1.36 -5.11 -6.16
CA THR A 86 -1.96 -3.90 -5.61
C THR A 86 -2.25 -2.84 -6.67
N ILE A 87 -1.30 -2.54 -7.54
CA ILE A 87 -1.47 -1.55 -8.63
C ILE A 87 -2.57 -2.00 -9.59
N VAL A 88 -2.52 -3.28 -9.95
CA VAL A 88 -3.54 -3.93 -10.78
C VAL A 88 -4.92 -3.78 -10.12
N PHE A 89 -5.05 -4.02 -8.81
CA PHE A 89 -6.29 -3.78 -8.08
C PHE A 89 -6.76 -2.33 -8.17
N CYS A 90 -5.89 -1.36 -7.86
CA CYS A 90 -6.26 0.05 -7.82
C CYS A 90 -6.68 0.61 -9.18
N LEU A 91 -6.06 0.16 -10.28
CA LEU A 91 -6.33 0.69 -11.61
C LEU A 91 -7.50 -0.01 -12.32
N TRP A 92 -7.74 -1.28 -12.03
CA TRP A 92 -8.74 -2.09 -12.74
C TRP A 92 -9.53 -3.02 -11.81
N GLY A 93 -8.85 -3.73 -10.91
CA GLY A 93 -9.45 -4.86 -10.17
C GLY A 93 -10.61 -4.44 -9.27
N ALA A 94 -10.55 -3.24 -8.70
CA ALA A 94 -11.65 -2.65 -7.93
C ALA A 94 -12.91 -2.48 -8.78
N ALA A 95 -12.80 -1.93 -9.99
CA ALA A 95 -13.94 -1.72 -10.87
C ALA A 95 -14.50 -3.05 -11.41
N ALA A 96 -13.62 -4.00 -11.73
CA ALA A 96 -14.04 -5.34 -12.13
C ALA A 96 -14.83 -6.03 -11.01
N ALA A 97 -14.41 -5.93 -9.76
CA ALA A 97 -15.14 -6.47 -8.62
C ALA A 97 -16.49 -5.77 -8.37
N GLY A 98 -16.58 -4.47 -8.66
CA GLY A 98 -17.84 -3.71 -8.60
C GLY A 98 -18.82 -4.04 -9.73
N SER A 99 -18.38 -4.73 -10.77
CA SER A 99 -19.22 -5.09 -11.93
C SER A 99 -19.87 -6.47 -11.84
N THR A 100 -19.43 -7.30 -10.89
CA THR A 100 -19.79 -8.73 -10.80
C THR A 100 -21.02 -9.00 -9.93
N TRP A 101 -21.51 -8.02 -9.16
CA TRP A 101 -22.67 -8.18 -8.28
C TRP A 101 -23.97 -8.60 -8.99
N PRO A 102 -24.31 -8.14 -10.22
CA PRO A 102 -25.61 -8.48 -10.83
C PRO A 102 -25.72 -9.97 -11.16
N VAL A 103 -24.59 -10.64 -11.42
CA VAL A 103 -24.55 -12.06 -11.74
C VAL A 103 -24.67 -12.90 -10.48
N LEU A 104 -23.90 -12.60 -9.43
CA LEU A 104 -23.91 -13.38 -8.19
C LEU A 104 -25.25 -13.36 -7.46
N VAL A 105 -26.00 -12.28 -7.63
CA VAL A 105 -27.24 -12.07 -6.91
C VAL A 105 -28.45 -12.65 -7.68
N CYS A 106 -28.41 -12.67 -9.01
CA CYS A 106 -29.41 -13.36 -9.83
C CYS A 106 -29.26 -14.90 -9.80
N ASP A 107 -28.05 -15.43 -9.55
CA ASP A 107 -27.81 -16.88 -9.52
C ASP A 107 -28.45 -17.60 -8.33
N LYS A 108 -28.78 -16.88 -7.24
CA LYS A 108 -29.58 -17.44 -6.12
C LYS A 108 -31.07 -17.54 -6.47
N ALA A 109 -31.55 -16.72 -7.40
CA ALA A 109 -32.97 -16.60 -7.76
C ALA A 109 -33.41 -17.57 -8.86
N THR A 110 -32.47 -18.24 -9.56
CA THR A 110 -32.76 -19.33 -10.52
C THR A 110 -33.38 -20.57 -9.87
N SER A 111 -33.53 -20.58 -8.54
CA SER A 111 -34.35 -21.53 -7.78
C SER A 111 -35.86 -21.19 -7.75
N GLY A 112 -36.33 -20.24 -8.57
CA GLY A 112 -37.77 -20.03 -8.84
C GLY A 112 -38.41 -18.75 -8.26
N GLY A 113 -37.63 -17.73 -7.89
CA GLY A 113 -38.14 -16.48 -7.31
C GLY A 113 -37.85 -15.24 -8.18
N ASN A 114 -38.69 -14.21 -8.09
CA ASN A 114 -38.49 -12.90 -8.74
C ASN A 114 -37.08 -12.36 -8.44
N CYS A 115 -36.28 -12.09 -9.49
CA CYS A 115 -34.95 -11.46 -9.41
C CYS A 115 -35.03 -9.98 -8.99
N GLN A 116 -35.37 -9.71 -7.75
CA GLN A 116 -35.12 -8.42 -7.12
C GLN A 116 -34.40 -8.66 -5.81
N PRO A 117 -33.07 -8.62 -5.80
CA PRO A 117 -32.37 -8.72 -4.54
C PRO A 117 -32.66 -7.54 -3.64
N GLU A 118 -32.80 -7.84 -2.36
CA GLU A 118 -32.82 -6.84 -1.30
C GLU A 118 -31.55 -5.98 -1.40
N GLN A 119 -31.72 -4.66 -1.34
CA GLN A 119 -30.66 -3.68 -1.53
C GLN A 119 -29.47 -3.93 -0.58
N VAL A 120 -29.74 -4.49 0.60
CA VAL A 120 -28.74 -4.85 1.62
C VAL A 120 -27.82 -5.99 1.15
N GLU A 121 -28.36 -7.04 0.52
CA GLU A 121 -27.56 -8.17 0.04
C GLU A 121 -26.60 -7.73 -1.08
N MET A 122 -27.08 -6.86 -1.97
CA MET A 122 -26.27 -6.28 -3.04
C MET A 122 -25.12 -5.44 -2.50
N ILE A 123 -25.36 -4.56 -1.52
CA ILE A 123 -24.30 -3.75 -0.89
C ILE A 123 -23.26 -4.66 -0.27
N GLY A 124 -23.68 -5.69 0.48
CA GLY A 124 -22.76 -6.63 1.10
C GLY A 124 -21.91 -7.41 0.10
N ALA A 125 -22.52 -7.86 -1.01
CA ALA A 125 -21.82 -8.53 -2.09
C ALA A 125 -20.76 -7.62 -2.73
N ILE A 126 -21.07 -6.34 -3.00
CA ILE A 126 -20.11 -5.38 -3.58
C ILE A 126 -18.92 -5.16 -2.65
N VAL A 127 -19.16 -4.94 -1.34
CA VAL A 127 -18.09 -4.74 -0.36
C VAL A 127 -17.19 -5.98 -0.31
N LEU A 128 -17.78 -7.17 -0.19
CA LEU A 128 -17.03 -8.42 -0.08
C LEU A 128 -16.23 -8.72 -1.35
N GLN A 129 -16.81 -8.53 -2.54
CA GLN A 129 -16.12 -8.75 -3.81
C GLN A 129 -14.98 -7.77 -4.01
N THR A 130 -15.20 -6.49 -3.72
CA THR A 130 -14.16 -5.45 -3.86
C THR A 130 -12.95 -5.78 -2.99
N LEU A 131 -13.18 -6.06 -1.71
CA LEU A 131 -12.11 -6.35 -0.76
C LEU A 131 -11.50 -7.75 -0.95
N GLY A 132 -12.32 -8.73 -1.32
CA GLY A 132 -11.88 -10.08 -1.68
C GLY A 132 -10.95 -10.06 -2.90
N MET A 133 -11.30 -9.28 -3.94
CA MET A 133 -10.45 -9.10 -5.12
C MET A 133 -9.11 -8.46 -4.76
N PHE A 134 -9.10 -7.46 -3.87
CA PHE A 134 -7.84 -6.90 -3.36
C PHE A 134 -7.00 -7.98 -2.68
N LEU A 135 -7.58 -8.76 -1.75
CA LEU A 135 -6.84 -9.80 -1.03
C LEU A 135 -6.29 -10.87 -1.98
N VAL A 136 -7.07 -11.29 -2.98
CA VAL A 136 -6.64 -12.26 -3.99
C VAL A 136 -5.47 -11.71 -4.81
N LEU A 137 -5.57 -10.49 -5.31
CA LEU A 137 -4.51 -9.88 -6.12
C LEU A 137 -3.26 -9.59 -5.29
N PHE A 138 -3.41 -9.10 -4.06
CA PHE A 138 -2.30 -8.77 -3.18
C PHE A 138 -1.60 -10.03 -2.65
N LEU A 139 -2.32 -10.97 -2.04
CA LEU A 139 -1.74 -12.19 -1.47
C LEU A 139 -1.32 -13.16 -2.57
N GLY A 140 -2.13 -13.32 -3.62
CA GLY A 140 -1.80 -14.11 -4.80
C GLY A 140 -0.58 -13.53 -5.53
N GLY A 141 -0.55 -12.22 -5.75
CA GLY A 141 0.62 -11.52 -6.29
C GLY A 141 1.86 -11.71 -5.42
N THR A 142 1.73 -11.63 -4.10
CA THR A 142 2.83 -11.89 -3.16
C THR A 142 3.34 -13.32 -3.26
N GLY A 143 2.45 -14.32 -3.23
CA GLY A 143 2.83 -15.73 -3.32
C GLY A 143 3.48 -16.10 -4.66
N LEU A 144 2.91 -15.62 -5.77
CA LEU A 144 3.47 -15.80 -7.10
C LEU A 144 4.81 -15.07 -7.28
N GLY A 145 4.92 -13.87 -6.70
CA GLY A 145 6.16 -13.12 -6.62
C GLY A 145 7.24 -13.86 -5.84
N VAL A 146 6.90 -14.53 -4.73
CA VAL A 146 7.82 -15.40 -3.96
C VAL A 146 8.35 -16.53 -4.84
N VAL A 147 7.48 -17.19 -5.61
CA VAL A 147 7.87 -18.23 -6.57
C VAL A 147 8.83 -17.66 -7.62
N GLY A 148 8.47 -16.54 -8.24
CA GLY A 148 9.32 -15.86 -9.22
C GLY A 148 10.69 -15.47 -8.66
N GLY A 149 10.70 -14.91 -7.45
CA GLY A 149 11.93 -14.53 -6.75
C GLY A 149 12.82 -15.73 -6.46
N ARG A 150 12.25 -16.84 -6.00
CA ARG A 150 12.99 -18.08 -5.77
C ARG A 150 13.61 -18.62 -7.07
N LEU A 151 12.85 -18.61 -8.18
CA LEU A 151 13.35 -19.03 -9.50
C LEU A 151 14.51 -18.14 -9.97
N GLY A 152 14.39 -16.81 -9.81
CA GLY A 152 15.42 -15.85 -10.19
C GLY A 152 16.73 -15.97 -9.38
N GLY A 153 16.65 -16.45 -8.14
CA GLY A 153 17.80 -16.65 -7.26
C GLY A 153 18.65 -17.88 -7.58
N THR A 154 18.14 -18.87 -8.32
CA THR A 154 18.86 -20.13 -8.60
C THR A 154 20.09 -20.00 -9.49
N ARG A 155 20.25 -18.85 -10.17
CA ARG A 155 21.34 -18.60 -11.14
C ARG A 155 22.18 -17.35 -10.83
N ALA A 156 22.01 -16.75 -9.65
CA ALA A 156 22.76 -15.56 -9.27
C ALA A 156 24.07 -15.97 -8.56
N GLY A 157 25.20 -15.42 -9.03
CA GLY A 157 26.49 -15.57 -8.36
C GLY A 157 26.44 -15.02 -6.93
N VAL A 158 27.22 -15.63 -6.03
CA VAL A 158 27.27 -15.24 -4.61
C VAL A 158 27.89 -13.86 -4.47
N ALA A 159 27.06 -12.82 -4.57
CA ALA A 159 27.43 -11.46 -4.23
C ALA A 159 27.13 -11.20 -2.74
N THR A 160 28.08 -10.58 -2.05
CA THR A 160 27.88 -10.04 -0.70
C THR A 160 26.81 -8.94 -0.76
N GLU A 161 25.92 -8.92 0.22
CA GLU A 161 24.91 -7.87 0.35
C GLU A 161 25.58 -6.56 0.78
N GLU A 162 26.02 -5.78 -0.20
CA GLU A 162 26.50 -4.43 0.06
C GLU A 162 25.36 -3.44 -0.13
N PHE A 163 24.92 -2.83 0.98
CA PHE A 163 23.97 -1.74 0.93
C PHE A 163 24.53 -0.62 0.05
N VAL A 164 23.85 -0.36 -1.07
CA VAL A 164 24.26 0.67 -2.01
C VAL A 164 23.94 2.02 -1.39
N ARG A 165 24.94 2.66 -0.77
CA ARG A 165 24.82 3.97 -0.12
C ARG A 165 24.23 5.06 -1.03
N SER A 166 24.42 4.94 -2.34
CA SER A 166 23.87 5.87 -3.34
C SER A 166 22.38 5.65 -3.62
N GLU A 167 21.79 4.50 -3.28
CA GLU A 167 20.36 4.25 -3.43
C GLU A 167 19.57 4.90 -2.28
N PRO A 168 18.38 5.48 -2.53
CA PRO A 168 17.54 6.04 -1.47
C PRO A 168 17.11 4.97 -0.45
N GLN A 169 17.00 5.34 0.83
CA GLN A 169 16.38 4.54 1.90
C GLN A 169 14.84 4.46 1.71
N MET A 170 14.43 4.06 0.51
CA MET A 170 13.04 4.07 0.07
C MET A 170 12.19 3.14 0.93
N ALA A 171 12.69 1.96 1.30
CA ALA A 171 11.89 1.04 2.11
C ALA A 171 11.58 1.61 3.49
N LEU A 172 12.58 2.19 4.17
CA LEU A 172 12.37 2.83 5.46
C LEU A 172 11.35 3.96 5.35
N ASN A 173 11.54 4.89 4.42
CA ASN A 173 10.65 6.04 4.24
C ASN A 173 9.24 5.63 3.80
N ALA A 174 9.12 4.64 2.92
CA ALA A 174 7.84 4.06 2.52
C ALA A 174 7.13 3.39 3.69
N SER A 175 7.83 2.66 4.55
CA SER A 175 7.24 2.01 5.73
C SER A 175 6.86 3.02 6.83
N ILE A 176 7.68 4.04 7.07
CA ILE A 176 7.36 5.17 7.96
C ILE A 176 6.07 5.85 7.52
N THR A 177 5.83 5.90 6.21
CA THR A 177 4.64 6.51 5.62
C THR A 177 3.43 5.57 5.61
N ALA A 178 3.65 4.30 5.32
CA ALA A 178 2.59 3.29 5.18
C ALA A 178 1.87 3.02 6.51
N VAL A 179 2.60 3.02 7.63
CA VAL A 179 2.04 2.77 8.97
C VAL A 179 0.95 3.80 9.34
N PRO A 180 1.24 5.12 9.40
CA PRO A 180 0.23 6.11 9.73
C PRO A 180 -0.90 6.15 8.69
N ALA A 181 -0.60 6.00 7.40
CA ALA A 181 -1.62 5.95 6.35
C ALA A 181 -2.60 4.78 6.55
N SER A 182 -2.10 3.60 6.92
CA SER A 182 -2.93 2.43 7.19
C SER A 182 -3.76 2.60 8.47
N ILE A 183 -3.21 3.25 9.51
CA ILE A 183 -3.97 3.53 10.74
C ILE A 183 -5.11 4.52 10.46
N VAL A 184 -4.84 5.58 9.68
CA VAL A 184 -5.88 6.53 9.25
C VAL A 184 -6.94 5.82 8.41
N ALA A 185 -6.55 4.95 7.47
CA ALA A 185 -7.51 4.17 6.69
C ALA A 185 -8.36 3.24 7.57
N ALA A 186 -7.77 2.61 8.59
CA ALA A 186 -8.51 1.78 9.55
C ALA A 186 -9.53 2.62 10.36
N GLY A 187 -9.15 3.82 10.80
CA GLY A 187 -10.07 4.74 11.46
C GLY A 187 -11.22 5.17 10.54
N ILE A 188 -10.90 5.61 9.32
CA ILE A 188 -11.94 6.02 8.35
C ILE A 188 -12.88 4.85 8.02
N ALA A 189 -12.35 3.63 7.84
CA ALA A 189 -13.17 2.44 7.62
C ALA A 189 -14.08 2.13 8.83
N ALA A 190 -13.53 2.18 10.05
CA ALA A 190 -14.28 2.01 11.29
C ALA A 190 -15.37 3.06 11.49
N PHE A 191 -15.20 4.25 10.92
CA PHE A 191 -16.15 5.35 11.02
C PHE A 191 -17.25 5.28 9.96
N ILE A 192 -16.88 5.06 8.69
CA ILE A 192 -17.79 5.15 7.54
C ILE A 192 -18.72 3.94 7.46
N PHE A 193 -18.17 2.72 7.46
CA PHE A 193 -18.94 1.53 7.09
C PHE A 193 -20.03 1.13 8.09
N PRO A 194 -19.82 1.27 9.41
CA PRO A 194 -20.92 1.11 10.35
C PRO A 194 -22.06 2.10 10.16
N ARG A 195 -21.76 3.37 9.88
CA ARG A 195 -22.79 4.39 9.65
C ARG A 195 -23.53 4.18 8.35
N LEU A 196 -22.83 3.70 7.33
CA LEU A 196 -23.43 3.27 6.08
C LEU A 196 -24.42 2.13 6.34
N ALA A 197 -24.04 1.17 7.18
CA ALA A 197 -24.92 0.08 7.60
C ALA A 197 -26.17 0.57 8.32
N ASP A 198 -26.02 1.42 9.32
CA ASP A 198 -27.14 1.98 10.07
C ASP A 198 -28.08 2.79 9.16
N SER A 199 -27.51 3.56 8.22
CA SER A 199 -28.29 4.43 7.32
C SER A 199 -29.16 3.61 6.38
N VAL A 200 -28.63 2.53 5.80
CA VAL A 200 -29.40 1.70 4.89
C VAL A 200 -30.36 0.79 5.66
N GLY A 201 -30.00 0.27 6.84
CA GLY A 201 -30.93 -0.48 7.68
C GLY A 201 -32.16 0.32 8.13
N ARG A 202 -31.99 1.63 8.39
CA ARG A 202 -33.13 2.54 8.64
C ARG A 202 -34.03 2.73 7.42
N LEU A 203 -33.46 2.68 6.21
CA LEU A 203 -34.20 2.88 4.97
C LEU A 203 -34.96 1.61 4.55
N THR A 204 -34.41 0.43 4.81
CA THR A 204 -35.00 -0.85 4.39
C THR A 204 -35.87 -1.50 5.46
N GLY A 205 -35.76 -1.09 6.72
CA GLY A 205 -36.50 -1.71 7.84
C GLY A 205 -35.99 -3.09 8.23
N GLU A 206 -34.91 -3.56 7.62
CA GLU A 206 -34.28 -4.85 7.88
C GLU A 206 -33.27 -4.74 9.02
N SER A 207 -33.51 -5.47 10.12
CA SER A 207 -32.73 -5.38 11.36
C SER A 207 -31.52 -6.32 11.44
N ALA A 208 -31.03 -6.85 10.32
CA ALA A 208 -29.91 -7.81 10.30
C ALA A 208 -28.81 -7.39 9.33
N TRP A 209 -28.16 -6.26 9.61
CA TRP A 209 -26.91 -5.92 8.94
C TRP A 209 -25.81 -6.90 9.36
N SER A 210 -25.40 -7.73 8.41
CA SER A 210 -24.30 -8.67 8.55
C SER A 210 -23.04 -7.96 9.03
N GLY A 211 -22.48 -8.42 10.16
CA GLY A 211 -21.18 -7.94 10.68
C GLY A 211 -20.07 -7.97 9.61
N THR A 212 -20.23 -8.75 8.54
CA THR A 212 -19.32 -8.80 7.40
C THR A 212 -19.18 -7.45 6.68
N ILE A 213 -20.25 -6.66 6.48
CA ILE A 213 -20.16 -5.38 5.72
C ILE A 213 -19.43 -4.32 6.54
N THR A 214 -19.70 -4.29 7.85
CA THR A 214 -19.06 -3.34 8.77
C THR A 214 -17.62 -3.71 9.10
N MET A 215 -17.29 -5.01 9.10
CA MET A 215 -16.00 -5.49 9.60
C MET A 215 -14.99 -5.80 8.49
N MET A 216 -15.41 -6.15 7.27
CA MET A 216 -14.47 -6.51 6.20
C MET A 216 -13.55 -5.34 5.79
N PRO A 217 -14.04 -4.11 5.56
CA PRO A 217 -13.17 -2.96 5.26
C PRO A 217 -12.17 -2.69 6.39
N LEU A 218 -12.64 -2.75 7.64
CA LEU A 218 -11.79 -2.61 8.82
C LEU A 218 -10.77 -3.74 8.92
N ALA A 219 -11.14 -4.98 8.65
CA ALA A 219 -10.25 -6.14 8.69
C ALA A 219 -9.12 -6.02 7.66
N VAL A 220 -9.44 -5.61 6.42
CA VAL A 220 -8.42 -5.35 5.39
C VAL A 220 -7.52 -4.18 5.80
N ALA A 221 -8.07 -3.11 6.36
CA ALA A 221 -7.27 -1.99 6.84
C ALA A 221 -6.34 -2.39 7.98
N LEU A 222 -6.82 -3.20 8.94
CA LEU A 222 -6.02 -3.75 10.02
C LEU A 222 -4.92 -4.69 9.51
N LEU A 223 -5.20 -5.51 8.49
CA LEU A 223 -4.18 -6.32 7.82
C LEU A 223 -3.08 -5.44 7.23
N LEU A 224 -3.44 -4.33 6.56
CA LEU A 224 -2.47 -3.37 6.02
C LEU A 224 -1.67 -2.66 7.12
N VAL A 225 -2.28 -2.34 8.26
CA VAL A 225 -1.55 -1.84 9.45
C VAL A 225 -0.55 -2.89 9.93
N LEU A 226 -0.96 -4.15 10.07
CA LEU A 226 -0.09 -5.22 10.54
C LEU A 226 1.11 -5.43 9.61
N ILE A 227 0.87 -5.48 8.30
CA ILE A 227 1.92 -5.66 7.29
C ILE A 227 2.89 -4.48 7.28
N SER A 228 2.37 -3.24 7.26
CA SER A 228 3.21 -2.03 7.24
C SER A 228 4.03 -1.88 8.52
N HIS A 229 3.43 -2.19 9.67
CA HIS A 229 4.11 -2.12 10.97
C HIS A 229 5.14 -3.24 11.13
N PHE A 230 4.84 -4.45 10.65
CA PHE A 230 5.81 -5.55 10.58
C PHE A 230 7.01 -5.17 9.70
N ALA A 231 6.77 -4.61 8.52
CA ALA A 231 7.82 -4.14 7.64
C ALA A 231 8.71 -3.09 8.32
N LEU A 232 8.12 -2.09 8.99
CA LEU A 232 8.87 -1.08 9.74
C LEU A 232 9.71 -1.71 10.86
N THR A 233 9.14 -2.66 11.61
CA THR A 233 9.81 -3.39 12.70
C THR A 233 11.03 -4.17 12.22
N LEU A 234 10.99 -4.71 11.00
CA LEU A 234 12.11 -5.41 10.38
C LEU A 234 13.16 -4.44 9.79
N LEU A 235 12.71 -3.34 9.18
CA LEU A 235 13.59 -2.40 8.49
C LEU A 235 14.42 -1.56 9.44
N VAL A 236 13.85 -1.07 10.54
CA VAL A 236 14.57 -0.23 11.51
C VAL A 236 15.90 -0.87 11.97
N PRO A 237 15.94 -2.09 12.56
CA PRO A 237 17.20 -2.67 13.03
C PRO A 237 18.19 -2.96 11.90
N HIS A 238 17.71 -3.25 10.69
CA HIS A 238 18.55 -3.45 9.52
C HIS A 238 19.22 -2.14 9.10
N GLU A 239 18.45 -1.06 8.96
CA GLU A 239 18.95 0.26 8.56
C GLU A 239 19.85 0.88 9.63
N VAL A 240 19.64 0.63 10.93
CA VAL A 240 20.60 1.06 11.98
C VAL A 240 22.01 0.51 11.72
N ARG A 241 22.12 -0.77 11.34
CA ARG A 241 23.42 -1.42 11.14
C ARG A 241 24.16 -0.86 9.93
N GLN A 242 23.43 -0.30 8.97
CA GLN A 242 23.93 0.23 7.72
C GLN A 242 24.05 1.75 7.72
N ALA A 243 23.51 2.43 8.73
CA ALA A 243 23.65 3.87 8.87
C ALA A 243 25.13 4.22 9.12
N ASP A 244 25.69 5.01 8.20
CA ASP A 244 27.09 5.46 8.21
C ASP A 244 27.23 6.96 8.54
N HIS A 245 26.11 7.65 8.74
CA HIS A 245 26.09 9.07 9.11
C HIS A 245 24.91 9.37 10.04
N LEU A 246 25.07 10.39 10.87
CA LEU A 246 24.09 10.83 11.88
C LEU A 246 22.69 11.02 11.30
N CYS A 247 22.57 11.74 10.18
CA CYS A 247 21.25 12.07 9.62
C CYS A 247 20.45 10.83 9.20
N GLY A 248 21.10 9.81 8.66
CA GLY A 248 20.43 8.57 8.24
C GLY A 248 19.97 7.79 9.47
N LEU A 249 20.74 7.85 10.55
CA LEU A 249 20.31 7.28 11.81
C LEU A 249 19.18 8.07 12.48
N ASP A 250 19.09 9.39 12.29
CA ASP A 250 17.94 10.19 12.74
C ASP A 250 16.66 9.84 11.96
N GLU A 251 16.74 9.51 10.66
CA GLU A 251 15.61 8.92 9.90
C GLU A 251 15.20 7.55 10.48
N VAL A 252 16.18 6.69 10.79
CA VAL A 252 15.91 5.39 11.42
C VAL A 252 15.29 5.54 12.81
N LYS A 253 15.72 6.54 13.57
CA LYS A 253 15.14 6.91 14.87
C LYS A 253 13.68 7.37 14.72
N MET A 254 13.37 8.18 13.69
CA MET A 254 11.99 8.53 13.36
C MET A 254 11.16 7.27 13.07
N GLY A 255 11.70 6.32 12.30
CA GLY A 255 11.03 5.04 12.06
C GLY A 255 10.76 4.24 13.33
N ALA A 256 11.71 4.22 14.27
CA ALA A 256 11.48 3.61 15.58
C ALA A 256 10.34 4.31 16.35
N TYR A 257 10.30 5.65 16.36
CA TYR A 257 9.21 6.39 17.02
C TYR A 257 7.85 6.15 16.37
N VAL A 258 7.76 6.09 15.04
CA VAL A 258 6.52 5.75 14.34
C VAL A 258 6.06 4.33 14.71
N GLY A 259 6.99 3.36 14.78
CA GLY A 259 6.67 2.01 15.25
C GLY A 259 6.16 1.98 16.70
N ILE A 260 6.77 2.76 17.60
CA ILE A 260 6.32 2.86 19.01
C ILE A 260 4.90 3.47 19.10
N GLY A 261 4.64 4.52 18.32
CA GLY A 261 3.37 5.24 18.33
C GLY A 261 2.22 4.51 17.62
N ALA A 262 2.50 3.53 16.78
CA ALA A 262 1.51 2.90 15.90
C ALA A 262 0.35 2.24 16.67
N ALA A 263 0.63 1.34 17.62
CA ALA A 263 -0.42 0.69 18.40
C ALA A 263 -1.22 1.63 19.31
N PRO A 264 -0.61 2.50 20.15
CA PRO A 264 -1.38 3.40 20.99
C PRO A 264 -2.23 4.37 20.17
N PHE A 265 -1.71 4.86 19.03
CA PHE A 265 -2.48 5.73 18.15
C PHE A 265 -3.66 4.99 17.50
N LEU A 266 -3.46 3.76 17.00
CA LEU A 266 -4.56 2.93 16.49
C LEU A 266 -5.61 2.66 17.56
N MET A 267 -5.19 2.29 18.77
CA MET A 267 -6.10 2.03 19.89
C MET A 267 -6.93 3.26 20.26
N VAL A 268 -6.29 4.41 20.46
CA VAL A 268 -6.97 5.67 20.80
C VAL A 268 -7.92 6.07 19.68
N LEU A 269 -7.48 5.98 18.42
CA LEU A 269 -8.31 6.31 17.27
C LEU A 269 -9.57 5.44 17.20
N LEU A 270 -9.43 4.12 17.33
CA LEU A 270 -10.58 3.20 17.32
C LEU A 270 -11.49 3.44 18.53
N LEU A 271 -10.94 3.72 19.71
CA LEU A 271 -11.70 4.02 20.91
C LEU A 271 -12.53 5.31 20.78
N VAL A 272 -11.94 6.37 20.21
CA VAL A 272 -12.61 7.65 19.95
C VAL A 272 -13.73 7.49 18.91
N ILE A 273 -13.52 6.65 17.90
CA ILE A 273 -14.51 6.41 16.85
C ILE A 273 -15.68 5.56 17.37
N ARG A 274 -15.37 4.41 17.98
CA ARG A 274 -16.36 3.48 18.51
C ARG A 274 -15.72 2.48 19.47
N ALA A 275 -15.98 2.62 20.77
CA ALA A 275 -15.36 1.77 21.80
C ALA A 275 -15.78 0.29 21.74
N ASP A 276 -16.98 0.01 21.24
CA ASP A 276 -17.51 -1.35 21.02
C ASP A 276 -16.64 -2.20 20.08
N LEU A 277 -15.91 -1.55 19.14
CA LEU A 277 -14.98 -2.23 18.23
C LEU A 277 -13.88 -2.99 18.97
N LEU A 278 -13.51 -2.55 20.18
CA LEU A 278 -12.49 -3.21 20.98
C LEU A 278 -12.94 -4.56 21.55
N LEU A 279 -14.26 -4.81 21.59
CA LEU A 279 -14.81 -6.11 21.96
C LEU A 279 -14.73 -7.12 20.80
N ASN A 280 -14.46 -6.65 19.58
CA ASN A 280 -14.35 -7.54 18.44
C ASN A 280 -13.02 -8.32 18.48
N PRO A 281 -13.05 -9.67 18.38
CA PRO A 281 -11.85 -10.48 18.51
C PRO A 281 -10.81 -10.18 17.43
N LEU A 282 -11.23 -9.83 16.21
CA LEU A 282 -10.30 -9.49 15.12
C LEU A 282 -9.53 -8.20 15.42
N VAL A 283 -10.23 -7.17 15.91
CA VAL A 283 -9.63 -5.90 16.32
C VAL A 283 -8.68 -6.12 17.48
N LEU A 284 -9.09 -6.91 18.48
CA LEU A 284 -8.28 -7.21 19.66
C LEU A 284 -7.00 -7.97 19.28
N ILE A 285 -7.08 -9.00 18.43
CA ILE A 285 -5.91 -9.73 17.92
C ILE A 285 -4.96 -8.77 17.17
N ALA A 286 -5.50 -7.93 16.28
CA ALA A 286 -4.69 -6.96 15.55
C ALA A 286 -4.00 -5.95 16.47
N LEU A 287 -4.69 -5.46 17.51
CA LEU A 287 -4.13 -4.57 18.52
C LEU A 287 -3.05 -5.24 19.37
N VAL A 288 -3.25 -6.50 19.78
CA VAL A 288 -2.24 -7.26 20.53
C VAL A 288 -0.97 -7.45 19.70
N ILE A 289 -1.11 -7.85 18.43
CA ILE A 289 0.04 -8.01 17.53
C ILE A 289 0.73 -6.67 17.28
N CYS A 290 -0.03 -5.59 17.02
CA CYS A 290 0.52 -4.24 16.88
C CYS A 290 1.24 -3.76 18.15
N SER A 291 0.72 -4.08 19.32
CA SER A 291 1.33 -3.72 20.61
C SER A 291 2.64 -4.45 20.82
N GLY A 292 2.70 -5.74 20.47
CA GLY A 292 3.95 -6.51 20.45
C GLY A 292 5.01 -5.90 19.52
N MET A 293 4.63 -5.46 18.33
CA MET A 293 5.53 -4.77 17.38
C MET A 293 5.96 -3.38 17.88
N SER A 294 5.07 -2.64 18.56
CA SER A 294 5.40 -1.35 19.18
C SER A 294 6.42 -1.54 20.30
N LEU A 295 6.21 -2.54 21.17
CA LEU A 295 7.15 -2.91 22.23
C LEU A 295 8.50 -3.36 21.65
N LYS A 296 8.48 -4.11 20.55
CA LYS A 296 9.71 -4.47 19.83
C LYS A 296 10.43 -3.25 19.28
N SER A 297 9.70 -2.23 18.82
CA SER A 297 10.26 -0.96 18.37
C SER A 297 10.89 -0.18 19.53
N VAL A 298 10.28 -0.16 20.73
CA VAL A 298 10.89 0.38 21.96
C VAL A 298 12.21 -0.35 22.26
N GLN A 299 12.17 -1.68 22.29
CA GLN A 299 13.36 -2.50 22.55
C GLN A 299 14.47 -2.19 21.53
N THR A 300 14.13 -2.06 20.26
CA THR A 300 15.07 -1.77 19.17
C THR A 300 15.65 -0.36 19.29
N LEU A 301 14.84 0.63 19.66
CA LEU A 301 15.31 1.99 19.94
C LEU A 301 16.40 1.99 21.00
N TYR A 302 16.13 1.40 22.17
CA TYR A 302 17.07 1.43 23.30
C TYR A 302 18.28 0.52 23.12
N ARG A 303 18.11 -0.68 22.53
CA ARG A 303 19.22 -1.65 22.41
C ARG A 303 20.08 -1.44 21.17
N VAL A 304 19.55 -0.82 20.12
CA VAL A 304 20.22 -0.81 18.80
C VAL A 304 20.38 0.62 18.27
N VAL A 305 19.29 1.40 18.18
CA VAL A 305 19.32 2.74 17.56
C VAL A 305 20.13 3.75 18.40
N LEU A 306 19.79 3.91 19.68
CA LEU A 306 20.42 4.92 20.55
C LEU A 306 21.91 4.65 20.79
N PRO A 307 22.37 3.41 21.06
CA PRO A 307 23.80 3.12 21.20
C PRO A 307 24.57 3.42 19.91
N LYS A 308 24.04 3.03 18.74
CA LYS A 308 24.66 3.35 17.45
C LYS A 308 24.72 4.87 17.24
N ARG A 309 23.71 5.62 17.69
CA ARG A 309 23.69 7.09 17.58
C ARG A 309 24.75 7.75 18.43
N ALA A 310 24.97 7.25 19.63
CA ALA A 310 26.01 7.73 20.51
C ALA A 310 27.44 7.45 19.97
N SER A 311 27.59 6.48 19.06
CA SER A 311 28.90 6.19 18.44
C SER A 311 29.35 7.20 17.38
N PHE A 312 28.45 8.07 16.93
CA PHE A 312 28.79 9.11 15.96
C PHE A 312 29.27 10.39 16.65
N PRO A 313 30.26 11.09 16.08
CA PRO A 313 30.80 12.31 16.66
C PRO A 313 29.72 13.40 16.75
N VAL A 314 29.76 14.17 17.82
CA VAL A 314 28.89 15.35 17.99
C VAL A 314 29.29 16.39 16.94
N PRO A 315 28.35 17.08 16.28
CA PRO A 315 28.70 18.16 15.35
C PRO A 315 29.53 19.24 16.06
N ASP A 316 30.69 19.56 15.50
CA ASP A 316 31.71 20.43 16.12
C ASP A 316 31.28 21.89 16.22
N ASN A 317 30.24 22.32 15.47
CA ASN A 317 29.78 23.70 15.43
C ASN A 317 28.25 23.82 15.51
N GLU A 318 27.75 24.87 16.18
CA GLU A 318 26.31 25.15 16.26
C GLU A 318 25.63 25.28 14.90
N ARG A 319 26.32 25.83 13.89
CA ARG A 319 25.78 25.91 12.53
C ARG A 319 25.63 24.55 11.85
N GLN A 320 26.57 23.63 12.04
CA GLN A 320 26.43 22.25 11.53
C GLN A 320 25.30 21.53 12.24
N LYS A 321 25.08 21.81 13.53
CA LYS A 321 23.93 21.31 14.29
C LYS A 321 22.61 21.86 13.74
N VAL A 322 22.55 23.14 13.37
CA VAL A 322 21.36 23.77 12.75
C VAL A 322 21.12 23.24 11.33
N GLU A 323 22.15 23.11 10.50
CA GLU A 323 22.03 22.58 9.14
C GLU A 323 21.59 21.11 9.15
N ALA A 324 22.20 20.29 10.01
CA ALA A 324 21.80 18.89 10.23
C ALA A 324 20.38 18.79 10.81
N SER A 325 19.98 19.70 11.71
CA SER A 325 18.65 19.74 12.31
C SER A 325 17.55 20.14 11.32
N LEU A 326 17.82 21.11 10.43
CA LEU A 326 16.79 21.69 9.56
C LEU A 326 16.70 20.97 8.20
N PHE A 327 17.83 20.54 7.66
CA PHE A 327 17.91 20.00 6.30
C PHE A 327 18.41 18.56 6.24
N GLY A 328 18.90 18.00 7.35
CA GLY A 328 19.44 16.65 7.40
C GLY A 328 20.48 16.41 6.29
N THR A 329 20.31 15.35 5.51
CA THR A 329 21.12 15.05 4.31
C THR A 329 20.52 15.58 3.01
N ILE A 330 19.36 16.25 3.06
CA ILE A 330 18.58 16.61 1.87
C ILE A 330 19.36 17.58 0.98
N ALA A 331 20.11 18.53 1.55
CA ALA A 331 20.92 19.49 0.79
C ALA A 331 21.94 18.82 -0.16
N ASN A 332 22.47 17.66 0.25
CA ASN A 332 23.44 16.86 -0.49
C ASN A 332 22.78 15.79 -1.38
N SER A 333 21.46 15.75 -1.45
CA SER A 333 20.73 14.78 -2.26
C SER A 333 20.61 15.20 -3.73
N HIS A 334 20.30 14.24 -4.58
CA HIS A 334 20.03 14.45 -6.00
C HIS A 334 18.51 14.56 -6.23
N GLY A 335 18.08 15.57 -6.99
CA GLY A 335 16.65 15.79 -7.30
C GLY A 335 15.92 14.54 -7.81
N PRO A 336 16.45 13.81 -8.82
CA PRO A 336 15.81 12.59 -9.31
C PRO A 336 15.65 11.49 -8.24
N ARG A 337 16.63 11.36 -7.33
CA ARG A 337 16.56 10.40 -6.19
C ARG A 337 15.41 10.75 -5.25
N LEU A 338 15.18 12.03 -4.99
CA LEU A 338 14.08 12.52 -4.16
C LEU A 338 12.72 12.28 -4.81
N VAL A 339 12.58 12.53 -6.12
CA VAL A 339 11.32 12.26 -6.84
C VAL A 339 10.95 10.79 -6.75
N ILE A 340 11.91 9.88 -6.96
CA ILE A 340 11.68 8.43 -6.83
C ILE A 340 11.20 8.07 -5.41
N LEU A 341 11.81 8.66 -4.37
CA LEU A 341 11.40 8.46 -2.98
C LEU A 341 9.98 9.00 -2.72
N CYS A 342 9.64 10.18 -3.24
CA CYS A 342 8.32 10.79 -3.14
C CYS A 342 7.25 9.96 -3.85
N THR A 343 7.57 9.37 -4.99
CA THR A 343 6.69 8.43 -5.70
C THR A 343 6.34 7.24 -4.81
N GLY A 344 7.34 6.62 -4.19
CA GLY A 344 7.12 5.50 -3.27
C GLY A 344 6.29 5.88 -2.04
N CYS A 345 6.62 7.00 -1.38
CA CYS A 345 5.89 7.45 -0.21
C CYS A 345 4.45 7.85 -0.55
N GLY A 346 4.25 8.59 -1.64
CA GLY A 346 2.93 9.02 -2.08
C GLY A 346 2.01 7.87 -2.45
N LEU A 347 2.56 6.83 -3.10
CA LEU A 347 1.83 5.59 -3.34
C LEU A 347 1.39 4.95 -2.03
N MET A 348 2.30 4.80 -1.05
CA MET A 348 1.99 4.16 0.23
C MET A 348 1.06 4.99 1.13
N MET A 349 0.96 6.32 0.94
CA MET A 349 -0.03 7.17 1.62
C MET A 349 -1.44 6.90 1.12
N VAL A 350 -1.60 6.83 -0.20
CA VAL A 350 -2.93 6.75 -0.84
C VAL A 350 -3.48 5.33 -0.80
N LEU A 351 -2.60 4.34 -0.91
CA LEU A 351 -3.00 2.96 -1.13
C LEU A 351 -3.99 2.39 -0.11
N PRO A 352 -3.76 2.49 1.22
CA PRO A 352 -4.67 1.89 2.19
C PRO A 352 -6.07 2.52 2.13
N LEU A 353 -6.14 3.83 1.89
CA LEU A 353 -7.40 4.56 1.76
C LEU A 353 -8.13 4.18 0.45
N SER A 354 -7.38 4.09 -0.65
CA SER A 354 -7.93 3.67 -1.95
C SER A 354 -8.54 2.28 -1.88
N VAL A 355 -7.87 1.34 -1.21
CA VAL A 355 -8.31 -0.04 -1.08
C VAL A 355 -9.51 -0.18 -0.14
N CYS A 356 -9.40 0.34 1.08
CA CYS A 356 -10.36 0.03 2.13
C CYS A 356 -11.62 0.90 2.07
N VAL A 357 -11.55 2.08 1.45
CA VAL A 357 -12.63 3.08 1.51
C VAL A 357 -13.06 3.51 0.11
N ILE A 358 -12.16 4.14 -0.66
CA ILE A 358 -12.54 4.83 -1.91
C ILE A 358 -13.09 3.84 -2.94
N ALA A 359 -12.39 2.73 -3.19
CA ALA A 359 -12.84 1.72 -4.15
C ALA A 359 -14.23 1.18 -3.83
N VAL A 360 -14.48 0.91 -2.54
CA VAL A 360 -15.77 0.39 -2.09
C VAL A 360 -16.86 1.44 -2.30
N LEU A 361 -16.63 2.70 -1.90
CA LEU A 361 -17.60 3.78 -2.05
C LEU A 361 -17.91 4.10 -3.53
N ILE A 362 -16.91 4.08 -4.41
CA ILE A 362 -17.11 4.25 -5.85
C ILE A 362 -18.00 3.14 -6.40
N ASN A 363 -17.71 1.88 -6.09
CA ASN A 363 -18.53 0.76 -6.54
C ASN A 363 -19.98 0.85 -6.03
N LEU A 364 -20.17 1.27 -4.77
CA LEU A 364 -21.51 1.48 -4.21
C LEU A 364 -22.27 2.64 -4.86
N SER A 365 -21.57 3.68 -5.33
CA SER A 365 -22.20 4.81 -6.04
C SER A 365 -22.75 4.44 -7.42
N GLY A 366 -22.27 3.33 -8.00
CA GLY A 366 -22.73 2.83 -9.30
C GLY A 366 -24.01 1.98 -9.23
N VAL A 367 -24.60 1.79 -8.05
CA VAL A 367 -25.85 1.05 -7.87
C VAL A 367 -27.04 1.93 -8.28
N PRO A 368 -27.73 1.63 -9.41
CA PRO A 368 -28.87 2.44 -9.83
C PRO A 368 -30.08 2.25 -8.92
N ALA A 369 -30.80 3.33 -8.63
CA ALA A 369 -32.03 3.30 -7.81
C ALA A 369 -33.20 2.59 -8.49
N ASN A 370 -33.20 2.49 -9.82
CA ASN A 370 -34.17 1.72 -10.59
C ASN A 370 -33.43 0.72 -11.47
N LEU A 371 -33.63 -0.58 -11.19
CA LEU A 371 -33.15 -1.74 -11.95
C LEU A 371 -33.86 -1.89 -13.31
N ALA A 372 -34.25 -0.78 -13.95
CA ALA A 372 -34.50 -0.84 -15.39
C ALA A 372 -33.19 -1.32 -16.01
N PHE A 373 -33.28 -2.26 -16.94
CA PHE A 373 -32.19 -2.92 -17.67
C PHE A 373 -31.42 -1.93 -18.56
N ILE A 374 -31.08 -0.75 -18.05
CA ILE A 374 -30.11 0.18 -18.59
C ILE A 374 -28.84 -0.65 -18.75
N ARG A 375 -28.27 -0.58 -19.96
CA ARG A 375 -27.16 -1.41 -20.44
C ARG A 375 -26.10 -1.54 -19.35
N LEU A 376 -26.05 -2.71 -18.70
CA LEU A 376 -25.11 -3.01 -17.61
C LEU A 376 -23.66 -2.68 -18.01
N SER A 377 -23.33 -2.85 -19.29
CA SER A 377 -22.05 -2.47 -19.88
C SER A 377 -21.69 -0.98 -19.73
N GLU A 378 -22.66 -0.07 -19.78
CA GLU A 378 -22.42 1.37 -19.62
C GLU A 378 -22.11 1.75 -18.17
N ILE A 379 -22.82 1.16 -17.21
CA ILE A 379 -22.59 1.37 -15.77
C ILE A 379 -21.19 0.87 -15.38
N VAL A 380 -20.83 -0.34 -15.85
CA VAL A 380 -19.52 -0.94 -15.60
C VAL A 380 -18.39 -0.09 -16.19
N TRP A 381 -18.58 0.42 -17.41
CA TRP A 381 -17.61 1.30 -18.04
C TRP A 381 -17.40 2.62 -17.27
N ARG A 382 -18.48 3.25 -16.82
CA ARG A 382 -18.41 4.48 -16.01
C ARG A 382 -17.73 4.25 -14.67
N LEU A 383 -18.02 3.13 -14.00
CA LEU A 383 -17.35 2.73 -12.75
C LEU A 383 -15.86 2.54 -12.96
N PHE A 384 -15.48 1.85 -14.05
CA PHE A 384 -14.08 1.67 -14.42
C PHE A 384 -13.34 2.99 -14.61
N LEU A 385 -13.87 3.87 -15.47
CA LEU A 385 -13.24 5.17 -15.72
C LEU A 385 -13.11 6.00 -14.45
N THR A 386 -14.15 5.97 -13.60
CA THR A 386 -14.17 6.71 -12.34
C THR A 386 -13.12 6.16 -11.37
N GLN A 387 -13.06 4.83 -11.20
CA GLN A 387 -12.08 4.16 -10.34
C GLN A 387 -10.64 4.44 -10.78
N ALA A 388 -10.36 4.29 -12.07
CA ALA A 388 -9.04 4.51 -12.65
C ALA A 388 -8.64 5.99 -12.51
N TRP A 389 -9.57 6.91 -12.80
CA TRP A 389 -9.31 8.34 -12.73
C TRP A 389 -9.08 8.81 -11.29
N VAL A 390 -9.97 8.46 -10.35
CA VAL A 390 -9.83 8.83 -8.93
C VAL A 390 -8.56 8.24 -8.33
N SER A 391 -8.28 6.94 -8.56
CA SER A 391 -7.08 6.29 -8.03
C SER A 391 -5.80 6.90 -8.59
N SER A 392 -5.76 7.16 -9.90
CA SER A 392 -4.58 7.76 -10.56
C SER A 392 -4.39 9.21 -10.14
N ALA A 393 -5.47 10.00 -10.06
CA ALA A 393 -5.42 11.40 -9.65
C ALA A 393 -4.99 11.56 -8.18
N ALA A 394 -5.50 10.70 -7.29
CA ALA A 394 -5.10 10.71 -5.89
C ALA A 394 -3.61 10.38 -5.73
N VAL A 395 -3.13 9.33 -6.40
CA VAL A 395 -1.70 8.95 -6.37
C VAL A 395 -0.84 10.06 -6.99
N ALA A 396 -1.17 10.53 -8.19
CA ALA A 396 -0.41 11.59 -8.87
C ALA A 396 -0.39 12.90 -8.06
N GLY A 397 -1.52 13.28 -7.46
CA GLY A 397 -1.65 14.47 -6.62
C GLY A 397 -0.75 14.41 -5.39
N VAL A 398 -0.77 13.30 -4.65
CA VAL A 398 0.09 13.14 -3.46
C VAL A 398 1.57 13.09 -3.86
N ILE A 399 1.92 12.38 -4.94
CA ILE A 399 3.30 12.34 -5.45
C ILE A 399 3.77 13.74 -5.86
N ALA A 400 2.94 14.52 -6.55
CA ALA A 400 3.26 15.87 -6.96
C ALA A 400 3.48 16.79 -5.75
N VAL A 401 2.58 16.76 -4.77
CA VAL A 401 2.71 17.55 -3.54
C VAL A 401 3.97 17.18 -2.76
N LEU A 402 4.22 15.89 -2.54
CA LEU A 402 5.44 15.43 -1.86
C LEU A 402 6.69 15.86 -2.64
N SER A 403 6.72 15.63 -3.95
CA SER A 403 7.85 16.02 -4.79
C SER A 403 8.10 17.53 -4.74
N MET A 404 7.05 18.35 -4.77
CA MET A 404 7.17 19.81 -4.63
C MET A 404 7.75 20.20 -3.27
N ILE A 405 7.26 19.61 -2.18
CA ILE A 405 7.78 19.85 -0.82
C ILE A 405 9.27 19.48 -0.76
N TYR A 406 9.65 18.26 -1.17
CA TYR A 406 11.03 17.81 -1.10
C TYR A 406 11.98 18.60 -2.02
N LEU A 407 11.54 19.00 -3.21
CA LEU A 407 12.34 19.86 -4.09
C LEU A 407 12.47 21.29 -3.55
N PHE A 408 11.44 21.80 -2.87
CA PHE A 408 11.52 23.07 -2.14
C PHE A 408 12.55 22.99 -1.01
N TYR A 409 12.48 21.95 -0.17
CA TYR A 409 13.46 21.70 0.89
C TYR A 409 14.88 21.49 0.36
N LEU A 410 15.04 20.80 -0.78
CA LEU A 410 16.34 20.65 -1.45
C LEU A 410 16.90 22.01 -1.87
N LYS A 411 16.09 22.86 -2.51
CA LYS A 411 16.52 24.20 -2.93
C LYS A 411 16.89 25.06 -1.73
N LEU A 412 16.08 25.02 -0.68
CA LEU A 412 16.31 25.77 0.55
C LEU A 412 17.62 25.31 1.22
N GLY A 413 17.82 24.00 1.37
CA GLY A 413 19.04 23.44 1.94
C GLY A 413 20.31 23.80 1.15
N ARG A 414 20.26 23.72 -0.19
CA ARG A 414 21.39 24.14 -1.06
C ARG A 414 21.69 25.63 -0.94
N TRP A 415 20.66 26.46 -0.80
CA TRP A 415 20.82 27.90 -0.62
C TRP A 415 21.51 28.23 0.72
N PHE A 416 21.11 27.57 1.81
CA PHE A 416 21.77 27.71 3.11
C PHE A 416 23.23 27.24 3.06
N SER A 417 23.50 26.08 2.44
CA SER A 417 24.85 25.52 2.34
C SER A 417 25.80 26.42 1.52
N LYS A 418 25.32 27.02 0.43
CA LYS A 418 26.11 27.99 -0.36
C LYS A 418 26.48 29.25 0.43
N ARG A 419 25.55 29.81 1.22
CA ARG A 419 25.86 30.95 2.10
C ARG A 419 26.92 30.59 3.14
N SER A 420 26.89 29.36 3.66
CA SER A 420 27.89 28.87 4.61
C SER A 420 29.30 28.79 4.02
N ALA A 421 29.44 28.36 2.76
CA ALA A 421 30.72 28.29 2.07
C ALA A 421 31.35 29.69 1.85
N GLN A 422 30.53 30.65 1.39
CA GLN A 422 30.99 32.01 1.12
C GLN A 422 31.46 32.76 2.38
N VAL A 423 30.81 32.54 3.53
CA VAL A 423 31.25 33.13 4.81
C VAL A 423 32.59 32.55 5.27
N ARG A 424 32.86 31.26 5.00
CA ARG A 424 34.15 30.63 5.34
C ARG A 424 35.31 31.20 4.53
N GLU A 425 35.11 31.39 3.24
CA GLU A 425 36.10 32.01 2.35
C GLU A 425 36.34 33.48 2.72
N GLY A 426 35.29 34.21 3.11
CA GLY A 426 35.40 35.60 3.56
C GLY A 426 36.18 35.79 4.87
N VAL A 427 36.12 34.83 5.81
CA VAL A 427 36.87 34.87 7.09
C VAL A 427 38.32 34.41 6.92
N LEU A 428 38.64 33.59 5.92
CA LEU A 428 40.02 33.20 5.62
C LEU A 428 40.82 34.26 4.86
N HIS A 429 40.14 35.26 4.30
CA HIS A 429 40.75 36.39 3.59
C HIS A 429 40.76 37.71 4.38
N SER A 430 40.29 37.69 5.63
CA SER A 430 40.40 38.78 6.62
C SER A 430 41.35 38.35 7.72
#